data_AF-W1WQ14-F1
#
_entry.id   AF-W1WQ14-F1
#
_cell.length_a   1.000
_cell.length_b   1.000
_cell.length_c   1.000
_cell.angle_alpha   90.00
_cell.angle_beta   90.00
_cell.angle_gamma   90.00
#
_symmetry.space_group_name_H-M   'P 1'
#
loop_
_entity.id
_entity.type
_entity.pdbx_description
1 polymer ?
#
loop_
_entity_poly.entity_id
_entity_poly.type
_entity_poly.pdbx_seq_one_letter_code
_entity_poly.pdbx_strand_id
1 'polypeptide(L)'
;IHLGTPDNYTTIKKDGDRIKYGDKTFANTDDIWTIQANGTDVPANGGKVNVKGTDGITVSKSANGEMTISGAGLGTMNSFNVKSSGNTTADSETAAKKITDGKTVEFSGGKNLTVKQTSDENGAKVEYALSNNVDLTNKGSVTIGDTKITDGGLVINNGPSVTKDGINAGNKQITNVEDGVNDTDAVNVRQLKAAKTNLVDGQNTKVTGDGSKANPYKVNVEGDLNKITSITNNEGDGKLEFKGDQVVNVAGDNTIKLDGKTGDITGLTNKTLDSADFATKGRAATEEQLKLVQQEAAKKSTEKVQAKADANNIAKVAPKAGDTFGA
;
A
#
# COMPACT_ATOMS: atom_id res chain seq x y z
N ILE A 1 -25.00 -43.58 92.11
CA ILE A 1 -25.82 -44.51 92.94
C ILE A 1 -26.01 -45.77 92.10
N HIS A 2 -25.41 -46.89 92.52
CA HIS A 2 -25.57 -48.19 91.85
C HIS A 2 -26.90 -48.79 92.34
N LEU A 3 -27.92 -48.82 91.47
CA LEU A 3 -29.27 -49.29 91.79
C LEU A 3 -29.43 -50.74 91.32
N GLY A 4 -28.97 -51.68 92.15
CA GLY A 4 -29.17 -53.12 91.93
C GLY A 4 -28.36 -53.74 90.80
N THR A 5 -28.17 -55.05 90.88
CA THR A 5 -27.61 -55.89 89.80
C THR A 5 -28.72 -56.30 88.83
N PRO A 6 -28.40 -56.75 87.60
CA PRO A 6 -29.39 -57.02 86.53
C PRO A 6 -30.57 -57.91 86.94
N ASP A 7 -30.37 -58.78 87.93
CA ASP A 7 -31.35 -59.80 88.33
C ASP A 7 -32.15 -59.45 89.61
N ASN A 8 -31.89 -58.30 90.23
CA ASN A 8 -32.62 -57.82 91.40
C ASN A 8 -33.21 -56.45 91.12
N TYR A 9 -34.49 -56.44 90.76
CA TYR A 9 -35.28 -55.22 90.64
C TYR A 9 -35.31 -54.50 91.98
N THR A 10 -34.53 -53.42 92.10
CA THR A 10 -34.60 -52.53 93.26
C THR A 10 -35.95 -51.84 93.20
N THR A 11 -36.90 -52.34 93.99
CA THR A 11 -38.26 -51.82 93.97
C THR A 11 -38.26 -50.49 94.71
N ILE A 12 -38.21 -49.40 93.96
CA ILE A 12 -38.46 -48.07 94.49
C ILE A 12 -39.96 -48.03 94.84
N LYS A 13 -40.26 -48.03 96.14
CA LYS A 13 -41.64 -48.01 96.63
C LYS A 13 -42.02 -46.57 96.91
N LYS A 14 -43.17 -46.16 96.37
CA LYS A 14 -43.87 -44.95 96.82
C LYS A 14 -44.40 -45.24 98.23
N ASP A 15 -43.96 -44.47 99.21
CA ASP A 15 -44.49 -44.54 100.58
C ASP A 15 -44.94 -43.14 100.98
N GLY A 16 -46.24 -42.88 100.79
CA GLY A 16 -46.79 -41.53 100.79
C GLY A 16 -46.13 -40.65 99.72
N ASP A 17 -45.77 -39.43 100.10
CA ASP A 17 -45.24 -38.39 99.19
C ASP A 17 -43.71 -38.42 99.10
N ARG A 18 -43.10 -39.56 99.37
CA ARG A 18 -41.65 -39.72 99.42
C ARG A 18 -41.21 -40.94 98.62
N ILE A 19 -40.15 -40.75 97.85
CA ILE A 19 -39.44 -41.84 97.22
C ILE A 19 -38.38 -42.32 98.19
N LYS A 20 -38.59 -43.52 98.73
CA LYS A 20 -37.72 -44.14 99.73
C LYS A 20 -36.98 -45.33 99.15
N TYR A 21 -35.80 -45.56 99.67
CA TYR A 21 -35.12 -46.85 99.57
C TYR A 21 -34.74 -47.29 100.99
N GLY A 22 -35.39 -48.36 101.47
CA GLY A 22 -35.41 -48.68 102.89
C GLY A 22 -35.96 -47.52 103.71
N ASP A 23 -35.28 -47.19 104.81
CA ASP A 23 -35.71 -46.14 105.76
C ASP A 23 -35.24 -44.72 105.38
N LYS A 24 -34.48 -44.56 104.27
CA LYS A 24 -33.96 -43.26 103.83
C LYS A 24 -34.87 -42.63 102.76
N THR A 25 -35.20 -41.36 102.94
CA THR A 25 -35.87 -40.53 101.92
C THR A 25 -34.82 -39.86 101.05
N PHE A 26 -34.90 -40.06 99.73
CA PHE A 26 -33.95 -39.52 98.75
C PHE A 26 -34.51 -38.35 97.96
N ALA A 27 -35.82 -38.36 97.75
CA ALA A 27 -36.57 -37.28 97.13
C ALA A 27 -37.99 -37.33 97.71
N ASN A 28 -38.61 -36.16 97.80
CA ASN A 28 -40.06 -36.15 97.90
C ASN A 28 -40.61 -36.45 96.49
N THR A 29 -41.78 -37.09 96.39
CA THR A 29 -42.46 -37.26 95.09
C THR A 29 -42.82 -35.92 94.45
N ASP A 30 -42.73 -34.85 95.24
CA ASP A 30 -43.12 -33.49 94.89
C ASP A 30 -41.92 -32.68 94.36
N ASP A 31 -40.70 -33.25 94.40
CA ASP A 31 -39.53 -32.64 93.80
C ASP A 31 -39.61 -32.78 92.27
N ILE A 32 -40.00 -31.69 91.60
CA ILE A 32 -40.09 -31.64 90.14
C ILE A 32 -38.69 -31.47 89.55
N TRP A 33 -38.20 -32.51 88.88
CA TRP A 33 -36.98 -32.42 88.06
C TRP A 33 -37.37 -31.89 86.69
N THR A 34 -36.97 -30.66 86.39
CA THR A 34 -37.22 -30.05 85.08
C THR A 34 -35.99 -30.22 84.18
N ILE A 35 -36.25 -30.51 82.91
CA ILE A 35 -35.22 -30.36 81.88
C ILE A 35 -35.32 -28.91 81.41
N GLN A 36 -34.23 -28.16 81.50
CA GLN A 36 -34.20 -26.78 81.03
C GLN A 36 -33.58 -26.69 79.64
N ALA A 37 -34.22 -25.92 78.75
CA ALA A 37 -33.63 -25.51 77.48
C ALA A 37 -33.40 -23.99 77.54
N ASN A 38 -32.15 -23.54 77.37
CA ASN A 38 -31.76 -22.13 77.49
C ASN A 38 -32.25 -21.47 78.79
N GLY A 39 -32.17 -22.18 79.92
CA GLY A 39 -32.55 -21.67 81.24
C GLY A 39 -34.06 -21.59 81.51
N THR A 40 -34.90 -22.10 80.63
CA THR A 40 -36.35 -22.20 80.84
C THR A 40 -36.77 -23.67 80.97
N ASP A 41 -37.60 -23.97 81.96
CA ASP A 41 -38.16 -25.32 82.15
C ASP A 41 -38.97 -25.75 80.93
N VAL A 42 -38.70 -26.95 80.43
CA VAL A 42 -39.47 -27.57 79.34
C VAL A 42 -40.66 -28.32 79.95
N PRO A 43 -41.91 -27.90 79.70
CA PRO A 43 -43.07 -28.52 80.29
C PRO A 43 -43.29 -29.94 79.74
N ALA A 44 -43.48 -30.91 80.63
CA ALA A 44 -43.86 -32.28 80.25
C ALA A 44 -45.36 -32.36 79.98
N ASN A 45 -45.76 -32.84 78.80
CA ASN A 45 -47.17 -33.07 78.48
C ASN A 45 -47.50 -34.56 78.69
N GLY A 46 -48.26 -34.89 79.73
CA GLY A 46 -48.62 -36.28 80.06
C GLY A 46 -47.42 -37.16 80.48
N GLY A 47 -46.40 -36.58 81.11
CA GLY A 47 -45.23 -37.30 81.63
C GLY A 47 -44.12 -37.58 80.62
N LYS A 48 -44.21 -37.04 79.39
CA LYS A 48 -43.15 -37.11 78.37
C LYS A 48 -42.75 -35.71 77.90
N VAL A 49 -41.47 -35.55 77.52
CA VAL A 49 -40.96 -34.36 76.83
C VAL A 49 -40.88 -34.69 75.34
N ASN A 50 -41.61 -33.92 74.52
CA ASN A 50 -41.62 -34.12 73.07
C ASN A 50 -40.51 -33.31 72.41
N VAL A 51 -39.50 -33.98 71.87
CA VAL A 51 -38.52 -33.36 70.96
C VAL A 51 -39.00 -33.65 69.54
N LYS A 52 -39.53 -32.63 68.87
CA LYS A 52 -40.05 -32.75 67.51
C LYS A 52 -39.09 -32.05 66.54
N GLY A 53 -38.58 -32.80 65.56
CA GLY A 53 -37.88 -32.20 64.43
C GLY A 53 -38.83 -31.29 63.65
N THR A 54 -38.33 -30.13 63.23
CA THR A 54 -38.97 -29.26 62.23
C THR A 54 -38.53 -29.73 60.83
N ASP A 55 -39.15 -29.21 59.77
CA ASP A 55 -38.77 -29.53 58.39
C ASP A 55 -37.26 -29.38 58.17
N GLY A 56 -36.63 -30.39 57.57
CA GLY A 56 -35.18 -30.47 57.39
C GLY A 56 -34.41 -31.01 58.61
N ILE A 57 -35.07 -31.27 59.75
CA ILE A 57 -34.48 -31.88 60.95
C ILE A 57 -35.21 -33.19 61.29
N THR A 58 -34.47 -34.30 61.27
CA THR A 58 -34.95 -35.61 61.72
C THR A 58 -34.49 -35.85 63.15
N VAL A 59 -35.41 -36.25 64.02
CA VAL A 59 -35.11 -36.72 65.37
C VAL A 59 -35.46 -38.21 65.40
N SER A 60 -34.47 -39.08 65.56
CA SER A 60 -34.63 -40.53 65.63
C SER A 60 -34.22 -41.05 67.01
N LYS A 61 -34.71 -42.24 67.35
CA LYS A 61 -34.35 -42.94 68.58
C LYS A 61 -33.95 -44.38 68.24
N SER A 62 -32.80 -44.83 68.73
CA SER A 62 -32.33 -46.20 68.56
C SER A 62 -32.99 -47.17 69.57
N ALA A 63 -32.87 -48.47 69.31
CA ALA A 63 -33.48 -49.52 70.16
C ALA A 63 -32.91 -49.57 71.59
N ASN A 64 -31.67 -49.10 71.81
CA ASN A 64 -31.06 -48.97 73.14
C ASN A 64 -31.42 -47.66 73.86
N GLY A 65 -32.25 -46.80 73.25
CA GLY A 65 -32.80 -45.61 73.88
C GLY A 65 -32.09 -44.29 73.58
N GLU A 66 -31.03 -44.31 72.77
CA GLU A 66 -30.27 -43.13 72.36
C GLU A 66 -31.04 -42.28 71.33
N MET A 67 -30.95 -40.96 71.42
CA MET A 67 -31.67 -40.03 70.55
C MET A 67 -30.70 -39.32 69.60
N THR A 68 -30.95 -39.38 68.30
CA THR A 68 -30.13 -38.73 67.27
C THR A 68 -30.90 -37.61 66.60
N ILE A 69 -30.29 -36.44 66.44
CA ILE A 69 -30.88 -35.30 65.72
C ILE A 69 -29.99 -35.01 64.51
N SER A 70 -30.52 -35.16 63.30
CA SER A 70 -29.79 -34.92 62.04
C SER A 70 -30.55 -33.93 61.16
N GLY A 71 -29.85 -32.93 60.62
CA GLY A 71 -30.41 -32.03 59.62
C GLY A 71 -30.07 -32.46 58.19
N ALA A 72 -31.04 -32.50 57.28
CA ALA A 72 -30.85 -32.61 55.84
C ALA A 72 -31.33 -31.31 55.18
N GLY A 73 -30.46 -30.64 54.41
CA GLY A 73 -30.83 -29.45 53.61
C GLY A 73 -30.67 -28.07 54.26
N LEU A 74 -29.82 -27.88 55.28
CA LEU A 74 -29.57 -26.55 55.89
C LEU A 74 -28.59 -25.65 55.10
N GLY A 75 -28.65 -25.72 53.78
CA GLY A 75 -27.84 -24.93 52.86
C GLY A 75 -28.24 -25.13 51.41
N THR A 76 -29.54 -25.22 51.12
CA THR A 76 -30.03 -25.31 49.74
C THR A 76 -30.25 -23.90 49.19
N MET A 77 -29.62 -23.56 48.07
CA MET A 77 -29.89 -22.30 47.38
C MET A 77 -31.31 -22.38 46.80
N ASN A 78 -32.32 -21.84 47.51
CA ASN A 78 -33.74 -22.05 47.20
C ASN A 78 -34.13 -21.73 45.75
N SER A 79 -33.50 -20.69 45.17
CA SER A 79 -33.44 -20.39 43.73
C SER A 79 -32.84 -19.00 43.54
N PHE A 80 -32.31 -18.71 42.35
CA PHE A 80 -32.02 -17.34 41.92
C PHE A 80 -32.46 -17.13 40.46
N ASN A 81 -32.64 -15.87 40.07
CA ASN A 81 -33.05 -15.51 38.71
C ASN A 81 -31.83 -15.04 37.90
N VAL A 82 -31.72 -15.49 36.65
CA VAL A 82 -30.70 -15.05 35.68
C VAL A 82 -31.38 -14.39 34.47
N LYS A 83 -30.79 -13.31 33.95
CA LYS A 83 -31.20 -12.65 32.70
C LYS A 83 -29.97 -12.08 31.97
N SER A 84 -30.01 -12.02 30.65
CA SER A 84 -28.97 -11.41 29.81
C SER A 84 -29.48 -10.12 29.17
N SER A 85 -28.75 -9.01 29.30
CA SER A 85 -29.22 -7.69 28.85
C SER A 85 -28.27 -6.92 27.92
N GLY A 86 -27.07 -7.43 27.67
CA GLY A 86 -26.08 -6.76 26.81
C GLY A 86 -25.37 -7.75 25.90
N ASN A 87 -25.07 -7.31 24.67
CA ASN A 87 -24.32 -8.09 23.67
C ASN A 87 -24.94 -9.46 23.37
N THR A 88 -26.26 -9.51 23.27
CA THR A 88 -27.07 -10.72 23.10
C THR A 88 -27.23 -11.13 21.64
N THR A 89 -27.43 -12.42 21.42
CA THR A 89 -27.90 -12.99 20.14
C THR A 89 -29.44 -13.00 20.09
N ALA A 90 -30.02 -13.25 18.91
CA ALA A 90 -31.47 -13.25 18.73
C ALA A 90 -32.21 -14.30 19.58
N ASP A 91 -31.53 -15.36 19.98
CA ASP A 91 -31.99 -16.46 20.84
C ASP A 91 -31.75 -16.23 22.34
N SER A 92 -31.24 -15.06 22.75
CA SER A 92 -31.01 -14.76 24.16
C SER A 92 -32.31 -14.52 24.94
N GLU A 93 -32.39 -15.12 26.13
CA GLU A 93 -33.49 -14.92 27.08
C GLU A 93 -33.33 -13.58 27.83
N THR A 94 -34.08 -12.57 27.40
CA THR A 94 -34.06 -11.22 27.99
C THR A 94 -34.91 -11.11 29.26
N ALA A 95 -35.87 -12.02 29.43
CA ALA A 95 -36.67 -12.16 30.64
C ALA A 95 -35.94 -13.01 31.68
N ALA A 96 -36.13 -12.68 32.96
CA ALA A 96 -35.56 -13.43 34.07
C ALA A 96 -36.06 -14.89 34.09
N LYS A 97 -35.14 -15.84 34.17
CA LYS A 97 -35.44 -17.27 34.34
C LYS A 97 -35.01 -17.72 35.72
N LYS A 98 -35.92 -18.43 36.40
CA LYS A 98 -35.67 -19.01 37.73
C LYS A 98 -34.84 -20.28 37.61
N ILE A 99 -33.69 -20.31 38.28
CA ILE A 99 -32.86 -21.49 38.46
C ILE A 99 -33.21 -22.10 39.82
N THR A 100 -33.83 -23.28 39.81
CA THR A 100 -34.22 -24.01 41.01
C THR A 100 -33.09 -24.92 41.49
N ASP A 101 -33.23 -25.45 42.70
CA ASP A 101 -32.30 -26.43 43.26
C ASP A 101 -32.03 -27.61 42.30
N GLY A 102 -30.79 -28.11 42.33
CA GLY A 102 -30.31 -29.17 41.45
C GLY A 102 -30.11 -28.79 39.98
N LYS A 103 -30.39 -27.55 39.56
CA LYS A 103 -30.11 -27.07 38.19
C LYS A 103 -28.72 -26.43 38.10
N THR A 104 -28.09 -26.55 36.92
CA THR A 104 -26.78 -25.96 36.62
C THR A 104 -26.95 -24.70 35.78
N VAL A 105 -26.11 -23.70 36.04
CA VAL A 105 -25.87 -22.58 35.12
C VAL A 105 -24.57 -22.87 34.37
N GLU A 106 -24.65 -22.95 33.05
CA GLU A 106 -23.47 -23.15 32.21
C GLU A 106 -22.88 -21.79 31.79
N PHE A 107 -21.59 -21.61 31.98
CA PHE A 107 -20.84 -20.45 31.48
C PHE A 107 -20.08 -20.86 30.22
N SER A 108 -20.68 -20.65 29.06
CA SER A 108 -20.10 -21.05 27.77
C SER A 108 -19.50 -19.84 27.04
N GLY A 109 -18.26 -19.97 26.57
CA GLY A 109 -17.61 -18.99 25.69
C GLY A 109 -17.72 -19.39 24.23
N GLY A 110 -17.88 -18.42 23.33
CA GLY A 110 -17.70 -18.66 21.90
C GLY A 110 -16.23 -18.87 21.54
N LYS A 111 -15.92 -19.17 20.27
CA LYS A 111 -14.54 -19.45 19.80
C LYS A 111 -13.49 -18.42 20.20
N ASN A 112 -13.87 -17.15 20.31
CA ASN A 112 -12.95 -16.05 20.62
C ASN A 112 -12.83 -15.75 22.13
N LEU A 113 -13.59 -16.43 23.00
CA LEU A 113 -13.59 -16.20 24.43
C LEU A 113 -13.35 -17.52 25.17
N THR A 114 -12.32 -17.53 26.02
CA THR A 114 -12.09 -18.62 26.96
C THR A 114 -12.90 -18.37 28.22
N VAL A 115 -13.53 -19.44 28.72
CA VAL A 115 -14.16 -19.46 30.03
C VAL A 115 -13.49 -20.56 30.83
N LYS A 116 -12.80 -20.17 31.90
CA LYS A 116 -12.10 -21.10 32.79
C LYS A 116 -12.75 -21.05 34.16
N GLN A 117 -13.31 -22.17 34.59
CA GLN A 117 -13.90 -22.31 35.91
C GLN A 117 -12.98 -23.15 36.80
N THR A 118 -12.80 -22.71 38.04
CA THR A 118 -12.09 -23.43 39.09
C THR A 118 -12.94 -23.41 40.36
N SER A 119 -12.86 -24.47 41.16
CA SER A 119 -13.51 -24.56 42.46
C SER A 119 -12.64 -25.39 43.38
N ASP A 120 -12.18 -24.79 44.46
CA ASP A 120 -11.34 -25.43 45.46
C ASP A 120 -11.77 -25.01 46.88
N GLU A 121 -11.01 -25.42 47.90
CA GLU A 121 -11.29 -25.12 49.31
C GLU A 121 -11.34 -23.62 49.63
N ASN A 122 -10.72 -22.77 48.80
CA ASN A 122 -10.70 -21.31 48.95
C ASN A 122 -11.85 -20.61 48.19
N GLY A 123 -12.67 -21.36 47.44
CA GLY A 123 -13.85 -20.85 46.75
C GLY A 123 -13.92 -21.19 45.27
N ALA A 124 -14.88 -20.56 44.58
CA ALA A 124 -15.10 -20.74 43.15
C ALA A 124 -14.73 -19.47 42.37
N LYS A 125 -14.07 -19.65 41.21
CA LYS A 125 -13.69 -18.56 40.30
C LYS A 125 -14.09 -18.92 38.87
N VAL A 126 -14.59 -17.92 38.14
CA VAL A 126 -14.78 -17.97 36.69
C VAL A 126 -13.93 -16.88 36.07
N GLU A 127 -13.01 -17.25 35.19
CA GLU A 127 -12.09 -16.36 34.49
C GLU A 127 -12.50 -16.27 33.02
N TYR A 128 -12.57 -15.03 32.52
CA TYR A 128 -12.81 -14.74 31.11
C TYR A 128 -11.55 -14.14 30.51
N ALA A 129 -11.11 -14.68 29.38
CA ALA A 129 -10.03 -14.08 28.60
C ALA A 129 -10.30 -14.22 27.11
N LEU A 130 -9.87 -13.23 26.33
CA LEU A 130 -9.87 -13.33 24.88
C LEU A 130 -8.94 -14.49 24.48
N SER A 131 -9.35 -15.28 23.50
CA SER A 131 -8.47 -16.28 22.91
C SER A 131 -7.29 -15.60 22.22
N ASN A 132 -6.10 -16.20 22.28
CA ASN A 132 -4.91 -15.66 21.61
C ASN A 132 -5.13 -15.42 20.11
N ASN A 133 -5.90 -16.32 19.48
CA ASN A 133 -6.34 -16.18 18.11
C ASN A 133 -7.82 -15.81 18.10
N VAL A 134 -8.15 -14.70 17.44
CA VAL A 134 -9.52 -14.20 17.28
C VAL A 134 -9.91 -14.33 15.81
N ASP A 135 -10.87 -15.21 15.53
CA ASP A 135 -11.48 -15.35 14.20
C ASP A 135 -12.87 -14.71 14.22
N LEU A 136 -13.01 -13.54 13.60
CA LEU A 136 -14.27 -12.83 13.50
C LEU A 136 -15.13 -13.33 12.31
N THR A 137 -14.65 -14.28 11.52
CA THR A 137 -15.25 -14.80 10.29
C THR A 137 -15.42 -13.74 9.18
N ASN A 138 -16.00 -14.11 8.04
CA ASN A 138 -16.24 -13.19 6.93
C ASN A 138 -17.29 -12.09 7.21
N LYS A 139 -18.09 -12.24 8.27
CA LYS A 139 -19.08 -11.24 8.71
C LYS A 139 -18.52 -10.29 9.77
N GLY A 140 -17.37 -10.61 10.33
CA GLY A 140 -16.77 -9.84 11.41
C GLY A 140 -16.00 -8.62 10.95
N SER A 141 -15.71 -7.72 11.89
CA SER A 141 -14.85 -6.57 11.63
C SER A 141 -14.22 -6.02 12.91
N VAL A 142 -13.09 -5.33 12.76
CA VAL A 142 -12.52 -4.46 13.79
C VAL A 142 -12.64 -3.02 13.28
N THR A 143 -13.25 -2.13 14.06
CA THR A 143 -13.43 -0.72 13.70
C THR A 143 -12.83 0.16 14.78
N ILE A 144 -11.94 1.07 14.41
CA ILE A 144 -11.26 2.03 15.29
C ILE A 144 -11.27 3.40 14.60
N GLY A 145 -12.15 4.29 15.05
CA GLY A 145 -12.40 5.55 14.35
C GLY A 145 -12.79 5.28 12.89
N ASP A 146 -12.07 5.92 11.95
CA ASP A 146 -12.27 5.73 10.50
C ASP A 146 -11.64 4.44 9.93
N THR A 147 -10.83 3.73 10.73
CA THR A 147 -10.16 2.50 10.29
C THR A 147 -11.08 1.31 10.46
N LYS A 148 -11.25 0.51 9.41
CA LYS A 148 -12.02 -0.72 9.42
C LYS A 148 -11.21 -1.88 8.82
N ILE A 149 -11.11 -2.97 9.57
CA ILE A 149 -10.55 -4.24 9.10
C ILE A 149 -11.71 -5.22 8.95
N THR A 150 -11.81 -5.81 7.77
CA THR A 150 -12.85 -6.80 7.40
C THR A 150 -12.20 -7.94 6.61
N ASP A 151 -13.00 -8.93 6.19
CA ASP A 151 -12.53 -9.91 5.20
C ASP A 151 -12.09 -9.25 3.87
N GLY A 152 -12.53 -8.04 3.56
CA GLY A 152 -12.07 -7.28 2.40
C GLY A 152 -10.66 -6.68 2.53
N GLY A 153 -10.10 -6.61 3.74
CA GLY A 153 -8.82 -5.96 4.04
C GLY A 153 -8.94 -4.79 5.02
N LEU A 154 -7.94 -3.90 4.99
CA LEU A 154 -7.82 -2.68 5.81
C LEU A 154 -8.28 -1.47 4.99
N VAL A 155 -9.21 -0.69 5.51
CA VAL A 155 -9.68 0.55 4.89
C VAL A 155 -9.69 1.67 5.92
N ILE A 156 -9.10 2.82 5.58
CA ILE A 156 -9.30 4.08 6.30
C ILE A 156 -10.30 4.90 5.49
N ASN A 157 -11.46 5.20 6.08
CA ASN A 157 -12.49 6.00 5.40
C ASN A 157 -11.92 7.35 4.94
N ASN A 158 -12.17 7.75 3.68
CA ASN A 158 -11.56 8.93 3.04
C ASN A 158 -10.01 8.96 3.06
N GLY A 159 -9.37 7.78 3.12
CA GLY A 159 -7.92 7.64 3.22
C GLY A 159 -7.38 6.44 2.44
N PRO A 160 -6.15 6.00 2.77
CA PRO A 160 -5.54 4.81 2.15
C PRO A 160 -6.28 3.51 2.49
N SER A 161 -6.10 2.50 1.63
CA SER A 161 -6.58 1.14 1.86
C SER A 161 -5.61 0.08 1.34
N VAL A 162 -5.70 -1.12 1.93
CA VAL A 162 -5.03 -2.34 1.50
C VAL A 162 -6.09 -3.44 1.44
N THR A 163 -6.44 -3.86 0.23
CA THR A 163 -7.50 -4.85 -0.02
C THR A 163 -6.98 -5.99 -0.89
N LYS A 164 -7.84 -6.98 -1.16
CA LYS A 164 -7.54 -8.09 -2.09
C LYS A 164 -7.20 -7.60 -3.52
N ASP A 165 -7.64 -6.39 -3.88
CA ASP A 165 -7.39 -5.78 -5.20
C ASP A 165 -6.07 -4.96 -5.25
N GLY A 166 -5.39 -4.80 -4.11
CA GLY A 166 -4.13 -4.07 -4.01
C GLY A 166 -4.15 -2.92 -3.02
N ILE A 167 -3.29 -1.91 -3.27
CA ILE A 167 -3.08 -0.76 -2.39
C ILE A 167 -3.59 0.50 -3.07
N ASN A 168 -4.42 1.26 -2.37
CA ASN A 168 -4.80 2.62 -2.76
C ASN A 168 -4.22 3.62 -1.76
N ALA A 169 -3.42 4.59 -2.23
CA ALA A 169 -2.80 5.61 -1.38
C ALA A 169 -3.77 6.74 -0.95
N GLY A 170 -5.02 6.74 -1.42
CA GLY A 170 -6.04 7.71 -1.03
C GLY A 170 -5.70 9.14 -1.46
N ASN A 171 -5.14 9.31 -2.66
CA ASN A 171 -4.63 10.60 -3.19
C ASN A 171 -3.59 11.27 -2.27
N LYS A 172 -2.84 10.49 -1.49
CA LYS A 172 -1.72 10.96 -0.67
C LYS A 172 -0.40 10.48 -1.26
N GLN A 173 0.68 11.17 -0.90
CA GLN A 173 2.03 10.75 -1.23
C GLN A 173 2.40 9.49 -0.43
N ILE A 174 3.10 8.56 -1.06
CA ILE A 174 3.79 7.46 -0.38
C ILE A 174 5.22 7.93 -0.13
N THR A 175 5.57 8.16 1.13
CA THR A 175 6.90 8.63 1.54
C THR A 175 7.76 7.46 2.03
N ASN A 176 9.07 7.69 2.18
CA ASN A 176 10.05 6.69 2.64
C ASN A 176 10.13 5.44 1.74
N VAL A 177 9.96 5.63 0.43
CA VAL A 177 10.22 4.59 -0.58
C VAL A 177 11.70 4.61 -0.93
N GLU A 178 12.42 3.53 -0.63
CA GLU A 178 13.82 3.35 -1.02
C GLU A 178 13.97 3.24 -2.56
N ASP A 179 15.20 3.14 -3.07
CA ASP A 179 15.39 2.93 -4.50
C ASP A 179 14.93 1.54 -4.89
N GLY A 180 14.09 1.46 -5.92
CA GLY A 180 13.78 0.18 -6.55
C GLY A 180 15.02 -0.41 -7.23
N VAL A 181 15.25 -1.71 -7.01
CA VAL A 181 16.39 -2.45 -7.56
C VAL A 181 15.91 -3.46 -8.61
N ASN A 182 14.77 -4.09 -8.39
CA ASN A 182 14.16 -5.07 -9.28
C ASN A 182 13.10 -4.43 -10.18
N ASP A 183 12.76 -5.11 -11.28
CA ASP A 183 11.80 -4.63 -12.29
C ASP A 183 10.40 -4.34 -11.73
N THR A 184 10.03 -4.98 -10.62
CA THR A 184 8.71 -4.83 -9.98
C THR A 184 8.71 -3.90 -8.77
N ASP A 185 9.84 -3.28 -8.44
CA ASP A 185 9.93 -2.36 -7.32
C ASP A 185 9.34 -0.98 -7.68
N ALA A 186 8.81 -0.29 -6.68
CA ALA A 186 8.37 1.10 -6.88
C ALA A 186 9.57 2.02 -7.11
N VAL A 187 9.41 2.98 -8.04
CA VAL A 187 10.42 3.99 -8.33
C VAL A 187 10.15 5.25 -7.51
N ASN A 188 11.16 5.73 -6.77
CA ASN A 188 11.05 6.99 -6.05
C ASN A 188 11.44 8.20 -6.93
N VAL A 189 11.16 9.41 -6.46
CA VAL A 189 11.42 10.65 -7.22
C VAL A 189 12.91 10.89 -7.50
N ARG A 190 13.82 10.38 -6.65
CA ARG A 190 15.26 10.54 -6.86
C ARG A 190 15.73 9.74 -8.06
N GLN A 191 15.29 8.49 -8.20
CA GLN A 191 15.56 7.67 -9.38
C GLN A 191 15.02 8.33 -10.66
N LEU A 192 13.79 8.86 -10.62
CA LEU A 192 13.20 9.56 -11.76
C LEU A 192 14.02 10.81 -12.16
N LYS A 193 14.54 11.58 -11.19
CA LYS A 193 15.41 12.74 -11.45
C LYS A 193 16.75 12.34 -12.06
N ALA A 194 17.32 11.21 -11.61
CA ALA A 194 18.58 10.69 -12.12
C ALA A 194 18.46 10.11 -13.55
N ALA A 195 17.29 9.59 -13.91
CA ALA A 195 17.01 9.04 -15.23
C ALA A 195 16.89 10.09 -16.36
N LYS A 196 17.06 11.38 -16.06
CA LYS A 196 17.02 12.43 -17.09
C LYS A 196 18.18 12.29 -18.08
N THR A 197 17.88 12.38 -19.37
CA THR A 197 18.88 12.45 -20.45
C THR A 197 19.80 13.64 -20.25
N ASN A 198 21.11 13.44 -20.35
CA ASN A 198 22.07 14.54 -20.33
C ASN A 198 22.60 14.78 -21.75
N LEU A 199 22.34 15.98 -22.28
CA LEU A 199 22.96 16.45 -23.52
C LEU A 199 24.09 17.41 -23.15
N VAL A 200 25.22 17.25 -23.82
CA VAL A 200 26.43 18.05 -23.60
C VAL A 200 26.80 18.79 -24.87
N ASP A 201 27.49 19.91 -24.73
CA ASP A 201 28.02 20.67 -25.87
C ASP A 201 28.98 19.80 -26.68
N GLY A 202 28.85 19.88 -28.01
CA GLY A 202 29.82 19.32 -28.95
C GLY A 202 30.87 20.37 -29.33
N GLN A 203 31.83 19.99 -30.18
CA GLN A 203 32.84 20.95 -30.66
C GLN A 203 32.23 22.11 -31.48
N ASN A 204 31.17 21.81 -32.25
CA ASN A 204 30.50 22.73 -33.19
C ASN A 204 29.00 22.87 -32.91
N THR A 205 28.56 22.39 -31.75
CA THR A 205 27.16 22.47 -31.33
C THR A 205 27.08 22.94 -29.89
N LYS A 206 26.10 23.80 -29.62
CA LYS A 206 25.76 24.25 -28.27
C LYS A 206 24.42 23.66 -27.88
N VAL A 207 24.37 23.04 -26.72
CA VAL A 207 23.14 22.57 -26.08
C VAL A 207 22.71 23.59 -25.04
N THR A 208 21.44 23.98 -25.10
CA THR A 208 20.79 24.81 -24.08
C THR A 208 19.48 24.18 -23.63
N GLY A 209 18.96 24.58 -22.46
CA GLY A 209 17.80 23.96 -21.83
C GLY A 209 18.15 22.75 -20.95
N ASP A 210 17.22 22.35 -20.08
CA ASP A 210 17.40 21.27 -19.09
C ASP A 210 16.49 20.05 -19.34
N GLY A 211 15.83 20.03 -20.49
CA GLY A 211 14.91 18.96 -20.89
C GLY A 211 13.56 18.99 -20.16
N SER A 212 13.32 19.99 -19.30
CA SER A 212 12.01 20.19 -18.72
C SER A 212 11.01 20.72 -19.76
N LYS A 213 9.71 20.61 -19.45
CA LYS A 213 8.66 21.18 -20.30
C LYS A 213 8.80 22.71 -20.47
N ALA A 214 9.33 23.39 -19.45
CA ALA A 214 9.55 24.84 -19.48
C ALA A 214 10.79 25.21 -20.32
N ASN A 215 11.85 24.41 -20.23
CA ASN A 215 13.13 24.63 -20.92
C ASN A 215 13.55 23.37 -21.69
N PRO A 216 12.89 23.05 -22.81
CA PRO A 216 13.25 21.90 -23.63
C PRO A 216 14.67 22.05 -24.16
N TYR A 217 15.31 20.93 -24.49
CA TYR A 217 16.63 20.95 -25.11
C TYR A 217 16.59 21.64 -26.47
N LYS A 218 17.54 22.55 -26.71
CA LYS A 218 17.80 23.19 -27.99
C LYS A 218 19.25 22.97 -28.37
N VAL A 219 19.48 22.43 -29.57
CA VAL A 219 20.82 22.22 -30.14
C VAL A 219 21.02 23.20 -31.28
N ASN A 220 21.98 24.10 -31.14
CA ASN A 220 22.37 25.05 -32.17
C ASN A 220 23.73 24.68 -32.75
N VAL A 221 24.00 25.12 -33.98
CA VAL A 221 25.35 25.10 -34.57
C VAL A 221 26.08 26.37 -34.11
N GLU A 222 26.95 26.22 -33.13
CA GLU A 222 27.67 27.31 -32.43
C GLU A 222 29.02 26.76 -31.93
N GLY A 223 29.95 27.65 -31.53
CA GLY A 223 31.27 27.27 -31.01
C GLY A 223 32.41 27.52 -32.01
N ASP A 224 33.40 26.63 -32.04
CA ASP A 224 34.59 26.78 -32.90
C ASP A 224 34.32 26.31 -34.32
N LEU A 225 33.53 27.11 -35.06
CA LEU A 225 33.12 26.81 -36.43
C LEU A 225 34.31 26.79 -37.42
N ASN A 226 35.46 27.34 -37.03
CA ASN A 226 36.67 27.35 -37.87
C ASN A 226 37.25 25.94 -38.09
N LYS A 227 36.86 24.97 -37.26
CA LYS A 227 37.23 23.55 -37.44
C LYS A 227 36.34 22.80 -38.43
N ILE A 228 35.26 23.41 -38.92
CA ILE A 228 34.43 22.78 -39.96
C ILE A 228 35.19 22.84 -41.28
N THR A 229 35.81 21.72 -41.66
CA THR A 229 36.56 21.62 -42.92
C THR A 229 35.70 21.21 -44.11
N SER A 230 34.51 20.66 -43.87
CA SER A 230 33.58 20.30 -44.94
C SER A 230 32.15 20.06 -44.48
N ILE A 231 31.20 20.25 -45.40
CA ILE A 231 29.83 19.77 -45.31
C ILE A 231 29.62 18.78 -46.45
N THR A 232 29.22 17.56 -46.10
CA THR A 232 28.91 16.47 -47.04
C THR A 232 27.63 15.80 -46.60
N ASN A 233 26.85 15.27 -47.53
CA ASN A 233 25.72 14.41 -47.23
C ASN A 233 26.20 12.95 -47.20
N ASN A 234 25.86 12.15 -48.21
CA ASN A 234 26.39 10.80 -48.37
C ASN A 234 27.70 10.78 -49.18
N GLU A 235 28.37 9.63 -49.19
CA GLU A 235 29.49 9.39 -50.09
C GLU A 235 29.03 9.53 -51.55
N GLY A 236 29.72 10.36 -52.34
CA GLY A 236 29.36 10.66 -53.72
C GLY A 236 28.37 11.83 -53.90
N ASP A 237 27.67 12.26 -52.85
CA ASP A 237 26.94 13.52 -52.87
C ASP A 237 27.96 14.66 -52.75
N GLY A 238 27.98 15.57 -53.74
CA GLY A 238 28.95 16.66 -53.82
C GLY A 238 29.22 17.34 -52.46
N LYS A 239 30.50 17.63 -52.22
CA LYS A 239 30.99 18.07 -50.91
C LYS A 239 31.42 19.53 -50.97
N LEU A 240 30.99 20.36 -50.02
CA LEU A 240 31.62 21.66 -49.81
C LEU A 240 32.82 21.48 -48.91
N GLU A 241 34.00 21.80 -49.42
CA GLU A 241 35.24 21.81 -48.62
C GLU A 241 35.64 23.25 -48.32
N PHE A 242 35.73 23.58 -47.04
CA PHE A 242 36.26 24.86 -46.57
C PHE A 242 37.77 24.69 -46.40
N LYS A 243 38.54 25.24 -47.34
CA LYS A 243 40.01 25.22 -47.28
C LYS A 243 40.51 26.47 -46.55
N GLY A 244 41.81 26.52 -46.28
CA GLY A 244 42.48 27.75 -45.87
C GLY A 244 42.39 28.83 -46.96
N ASP A 245 42.85 30.04 -46.63
CA ASP A 245 42.98 31.15 -47.56
C ASP A 245 41.67 31.59 -48.26
N GLN A 246 40.52 31.45 -47.58
CA GLN A 246 39.21 31.90 -48.06
C GLN A 246 38.73 31.15 -49.32
N VAL A 247 39.15 29.88 -49.48
CA VAL A 247 38.76 29.04 -50.62
C VAL A 247 37.68 28.05 -50.20
N VAL A 248 36.63 27.96 -51.02
CA VAL A 248 35.62 26.89 -50.92
C VAL A 248 35.64 26.07 -52.21
N ASN A 249 35.82 24.76 -52.07
CA ASN A 249 35.66 23.84 -53.19
C ASN A 249 34.26 23.23 -53.14
N VAL A 250 33.56 23.28 -54.26
CA VAL A 250 32.41 22.41 -54.53
C VAL A 250 32.96 21.18 -55.22
N ALA A 251 33.25 20.15 -54.44
CA ALA A 251 33.84 18.90 -54.90
C ALA A 251 32.79 18.00 -55.57
N GLY A 252 33.22 17.34 -56.64
CA GLY A 252 32.49 16.38 -57.47
C GLY A 252 33.41 15.95 -58.61
N ASP A 253 32.88 15.26 -59.63
CA ASP A 253 33.67 14.79 -60.79
C ASP A 253 34.47 15.92 -61.45
N ASN A 254 33.88 17.12 -61.49
CA ASN A 254 34.55 18.36 -61.87
C ASN A 254 34.45 19.35 -60.72
N THR A 255 35.54 19.53 -59.98
CA THR A 255 35.56 20.44 -58.82
C THR A 255 35.51 21.89 -59.27
N ILE A 256 34.59 22.66 -58.69
CA ILE A 256 34.53 24.11 -58.86
C ILE A 256 35.17 24.77 -57.64
N LYS A 257 36.15 25.63 -57.85
CA LYS A 257 36.85 26.38 -56.80
C LYS A 257 36.34 27.80 -56.77
N LEU A 258 35.81 28.23 -55.62
CA LEU A 258 35.44 29.60 -55.30
C LEU A 258 36.57 30.18 -54.45
N ASP A 259 37.36 31.07 -55.03
CA ASP A 259 38.49 31.69 -54.36
C ASP A 259 38.13 33.12 -53.92
N GLY A 260 37.78 33.29 -52.65
CA GLY A 260 37.49 34.60 -52.10
C GLY A 260 38.73 35.50 -51.95
N LYS A 261 39.95 34.94 -52.00
CA LYS A 261 41.18 35.70 -51.90
C LYS A 261 41.53 36.40 -53.21
N THR A 262 41.34 35.72 -54.34
CA THR A 262 41.56 36.29 -55.67
C THR A 262 40.29 36.85 -56.30
N GLY A 263 39.11 36.44 -55.82
CA GLY A 263 37.80 36.79 -56.40
C GLY A 263 37.39 35.91 -57.58
N ASP A 264 38.09 34.80 -57.80
CA ASP A 264 37.92 33.95 -58.99
C ASP A 264 36.99 32.76 -58.75
N ILE A 265 36.32 32.34 -59.81
CA ILE A 265 35.68 31.03 -59.90
C ILE A 265 36.41 30.23 -60.98
N THR A 266 37.06 29.14 -60.57
CA THR A 266 37.87 28.29 -61.47
C THR A 266 37.38 26.84 -61.44
N GLY A 267 37.88 26.00 -62.35
CA GLY A 267 37.45 24.60 -62.51
C GLY A 267 36.27 24.39 -63.47
N LEU A 268 35.74 25.47 -64.05
CA LEU A 268 34.75 25.39 -65.13
C LEU A 268 35.34 24.68 -66.37
N THR A 269 34.58 23.75 -66.94
CA THR A 269 35.04 22.87 -68.02
C THR A 269 34.59 23.32 -69.41
N ASN A 270 33.65 24.26 -69.51
CA ASN A 270 33.16 24.81 -70.77
C ASN A 270 34.18 25.78 -71.39
N LYS A 271 35.17 25.26 -72.11
CA LYS A 271 36.26 26.07 -72.71
C LYS A 271 36.08 26.38 -74.20
N THR A 272 35.12 25.74 -74.86
CA THR A 272 34.89 25.84 -76.32
C THR A 272 33.46 26.31 -76.64
N LEU A 273 33.21 26.65 -77.91
CA LEU A 273 31.90 27.12 -78.41
C LEU A 273 31.16 26.04 -79.21
N ASP A 274 31.72 24.83 -79.33
CA ASP A 274 31.26 23.75 -80.21
C ASP A 274 30.31 22.74 -79.55
N SER A 275 30.09 22.86 -78.24
CA SER A 275 29.14 22.01 -77.52
C SER A 275 27.73 22.15 -78.11
N ALA A 276 27.03 21.04 -78.32
CA ALA A 276 25.68 21.02 -78.89
C ALA A 276 24.65 21.83 -78.09
N ASP A 277 24.91 22.03 -76.80
CA ASP A 277 24.10 22.80 -75.86
C ASP A 277 24.70 24.18 -75.51
N PHE A 278 25.65 24.68 -76.32
CA PHE A 278 26.21 26.02 -76.16
C PHE A 278 25.12 27.10 -76.24
N ALA A 279 25.21 28.12 -75.39
CA ALA A 279 24.26 29.24 -75.26
C ALA A 279 22.78 28.87 -75.01
N THR A 280 22.46 27.62 -74.66
CA THR A 280 21.08 27.19 -74.35
C THR A 280 20.85 26.82 -72.88
N LYS A 281 21.92 26.62 -72.10
CA LYS A 281 21.85 26.13 -70.70
C LYS A 281 22.07 27.21 -69.63
N GLY A 282 22.43 28.44 -69.99
CA GLY A 282 22.69 29.52 -69.02
C GLY A 282 23.90 29.31 -68.12
N ARG A 283 24.95 28.63 -68.60
CA ARG A 283 26.22 28.42 -67.87
C ARG A 283 27.06 29.70 -67.85
N ALA A 284 27.84 29.91 -66.78
CA ALA A 284 28.87 30.94 -66.73
C ALA A 284 29.89 30.72 -67.87
N ALA A 285 30.34 31.78 -68.53
CA ALA A 285 31.35 31.69 -69.58
C ALA A 285 32.76 31.61 -68.99
N THR A 286 33.65 30.83 -69.61
CA THR A 286 35.09 30.83 -69.28
C THR A 286 35.84 31.90 -70.05
N GLU A 287 37.01 32.30 -69.56
CA GLU A 287 37.91 33.21 -70.30
C GLU A 287 38.31 32.62 -71.66
N GLU A 288 38.47 31.29 -71.75
CA GLU A 288 38.75 30.61 -73.01
C GLU A 288 37.61 30.78 -74.03
N GLN A 289 36.35 30.66 -73.60
CA GLN A 289 35.20 30.93 -74.47
C GLN A 289 35.14 32.41 -74.88
N LEU A 290 35.36 33.33 -73.95
CA LEU A 290 35.34 34.77 -74.26
C LEU A 290 36.47 35.15 -75.22
N LYS A 291 37.64 34.53 -75.07
CA LYS A 291 38.77 34.70 -76.00
C LYS A 291 38.43 34.22 -77.40
N LEU A 292 37.78 33.07 -77.55
CA LEU A 292 37.32 32.58 -78.86
C LEU A 292 36.32 33.55 -79.50
N VAL A 293 35.38 34.09 -78.72
CA VAL A 293 34.44 35.11 -79.19
C VAL A 293 35.18 36.38 -79.62
N GLN A 294 36.16 36.84 -78.84
CA GLN A 294 36.97 38.02 -79.17
C GLN A 294 37.76 37.81 -80.47
N GLN A 295 38.34 36.63 -80.66
CA GLN A 295 39.05 36.26 -81.89
C GLN A 295 38.14 36.25 -83.12
N GLU A 296 36.95 35.66 -83.00
CA GLU A 296 35.95 35.62 -84.07
C GLU A 296 35.43 37.04 -84.42
N ALA A 297 35.19 37.87 -83.40
CA ALA A 297 34.83 39.28 -83.59
C ALA A 297 35.93 40.06 -84.31
N ALA A 298 37.19 39.87 -83.91
CA ALA A 298 38.35 40.48 -84.55
C ALA A 298 38.49 40.05 -86.03
N LYS A 299 38.37 38.75 -86.33
CA LYS A 299 38.44 38.22 -87.69
C LYS A 299 37.37 38.85 -88.60
N LYS A 300 36.11 38.89 -88.15
CA LYS A 300 35.01 39.52 -88.89
C LYS A 300 35.21 41.03 -89.11
N SER A 301 35.88 41.71 -88.18
CA SER A 301 36.22 43.13 -88.35
C SER A 301 37.25 43.34 -89.47
N THR A 302 38.24 42.45 -89.61
CA THR A 302 39.26 42.52 -90.67
C THR A 302 38.72 42.09 -92.03
N GLU A 303 37.82 41.10 -92.10
CA GLU A 303 37.20 40.66 -93.36
C GLU A 303 36.31 41.73 -94.01
N LYS A 304 35.76 42.69 -93.24
CA LYS A 304 35.04 43.85 -93.80
C LYS A 304 35.95 44.88 -94.48
N VAL A 305 37.28 44.78 -94.36
CA VAL A 305 38.24 45.74 -94.94
C VAL A 305 39.40 44.99 -95.60
N GLN A 306 39.13 44.31 -96.72
CA GLN A 306 40.19 43.89 -97.64
C GLN A 306 40.09 44.68 -98.94
N ALA A 307 40.94 45.70 -99.06
CA ALA A 307 41.31 46.21 -100.37
C ALA A 307 42.31 45.24 -101.01
N LYS A 308 42.09 44.84 -102.27
CA LYS A 308 43.09 44.09 -103.03
C LYS A 308 44.24 45.03 -103.38
N ALA A 309 45.47 44.50 -103.40
CA ALA A 309 46.64 45.22 -103.88
C ALA A 309 46.64 45.27 -105.43
N ASP A 310 45.72 46.04 -106.01
CA ASP A 310 45.75 46.47 -107.40
C ASP A 310 45.58 48.00 -107.48
N ALA A 311 45.96 48.59 -108.62
CA ALA A 311 46.10 50.05 -108.78
C ALA A 311 44.77 50.84 -108.67
N ASN A 312 43.64 50.16 -108.46
CA ASN A 312 42.32 50.74 -108.21
C ASN A 312 41.81 50.29 -106.84
N ASN A 313 42.30 50.96 -105.79
CA ASN A 313 42.05 50.68 -104.37
C ASN A 313 40.57 50.86 -103.95
N ILE A 314 39.68 50.01 -104.45
CA ILE A 314 38.28 49.92 -104.03
C ILE A 314 38.14 48.63 -103.23
N ALA A 315 38.02 48.73 -101.91
CA ALA A 315 37.62 47.60 -101.07
C ALA A 315 36.24 47.11 -101.54
N LYS A 316 36.17 45.90 -102.11
CA LYS A 316 34.89 45.25 -102.42
C LYS A 316 34.32 44.71 -101.11
N VAL A 317 33.70 45.60 -100.33
CA VAL A 317 32.84 45.19 -99.22
C VAL A 317 31.57 44.65 -99.86
N ALA A 318 31.26 43.36 -99.69
CA ALA A 318 29.95 42.85 -100.04
C ALA A 318 28.99 43.28 -98.91
N PRO A 319 28.12 44.29 -99.10
CA PRO A 319 27.24 44.74 -98.03
C PRO A 319 26.23 43.62 -97.75
N LYS A 320 25.99 43.31 -96.48
CA LYS A 320 24.81 42.52 -96.10
C LYS A 320 23.67 43.49 -95.76
N ALA A 321 22.43 43.00 -95.88
CA ALA A 321 21.25 43.78 -95.54
C ALA A 321 21.38 44.36 -94.11
N GLY A 322 21.43 45.70 -94.00
CA GLY A 322 21.59 46.43 -92.75
C GLY A 322 22.92 47.19 -92.59
N ASP A 323 23.91 47.00 -93.47
CA ASP A 323 25.11 47.86 -93.45
C ASP A 323 24.74 49.27 -93.92
N THR A 324 24.95 50.29 -93.07
CA THR A 324 24.90 51.71 -93.46
C THR A 324 26.32 52.27 -93.49
N PHE A 325 26.76 52.72 -94.67
CA PHE A 325 27.96 53.54 -94.78
C PHE A 325 27.50 55.00 -94.71
N GLY A 326 28.05 55.76 -93.75
CA GLY A 326 27.72 57.17 -93.58
C GLY A 326 27.89 57.95 -94.87
N ALA A 327 26.97 58.89 -95.12
CA ALA A 327 27.06 59.83 -96.23
C ALA A 327 28.25 60.79 -96.06
#